data_AF-A0AA36LVD9-F1
#
_entry.id   AF-A0AA36LVD9-F1
#
_cell.length_a   1.000
_cell.length_b   1.000
_cell.length_c   1.000
_cell.angle_alpha   90.00
_cell.angle_beta   90.00
_cell.angle_gamma   90.00
#
_symmetry.space_group_name_H-M   'P 1'
#
loop_
_entity.id
_entity.type
_entity.pdbx_description
1 polymer ?
#
loop_
_entity_poly.entity_id
_entity_poly.type
_entity_poly.pdbx_seq_one_letter_code
_entity_poly.pdbx_strand_id
1 'polypeptide(L)'
;MRILILLWVWVLMMGLLAWHAHSLKKELDSAKTEISTLSAGIESRDNVITRLQDEARQQADNERALRQSLSHASTLSLSREQKIQRLLNENKVLRDWFTTALPADVIRLHQRPAFANPNDYLRWLSDSEQLPAAGQQPGG
;
A
#
# COMPACT_ATOMS: atom_id res chain seq x y z
N MET A 1 55.51 -80.01 -22.22
CA MET A 1 55.62 -78.67 -22.86
C MET A 1 54.27 -78.07 -23.24
N ARG A 2 53.38 -78.79 -23.96
CA ARG A 2 52.05 -78.27 -24.38
C ARG A 2 51.17 -77.68 -23.26
N ILE A 3 51.11 -78.34 -22.10
CA ILE A 3 50.26 -77.91 -20.97
C ILE A 3 50.77 -76.60 -20.33
N LEU A 4 52.08 -76.42 -20.27
CA LEU A 4 52.70 -75.19 -19.76
C LEU A 4 52.39 -73.99 -20.67
N ILE A 5 52.40 -74.21 -21.99
CA ILE A 5 52.05 -73.16 -22.97
C ILE A 5 50.59 -72.74 -22.82
N LEU A 6 49.67 -73.70 -22.63
CA LEU A 6 48.25 -73.40 -22.42
C LEU A 6 48.00 -72.62 -21.13
N LEU A 7 48.70 -72.97 -20.04
CA LEU A 7 48.61 -72.23 -18.78
C LEU A 7 49.12 -70.79 -18.93
N TRP A 8 50.22 -70.59 -19.64
CA TRP A 8 50.75 -69.25 -19.93
C TRP A 8 49.78 -68.40 -20.76
N VAL A 9 49.16 -68.99 -21.79
CA VAL A 9 48.14 -68.31 -22.59
C VAL A 9 46.93 -67.93 -21.74
N TRP A 10 46.51 -68.81 -20.82
CA TRP A 10 45.37 -68.54 -19.94
C TRP A 10 45.65 -67.40 -18.95
N VAL A 11 46.85 -67.38 -18.36
CA VAL A 11 47.31 -66.28 -17.48
C VAL A 11 47.40 -64.95 -18.23
N LEU A 12 47.94 -64.97 -19.45
CA LEU A 12 48.00 -63.77 -20.30
C LEU A 12 46.60 -63.26 -20.66
N MET A 13 45.69 -64.17 -21.01
CA MET A 13 44.31 -63.83 -21.32
C MET A 13 43.59 -63.21 -20.11
N MET A 14 43.74 -63.80 -18.92
CA MET A 14 43.22 -63.25 -17.67
C MET A 14 43.82 -61.87 -17.34
N GLY A 15 45.12 -61.69 -17.55
CA GLY A 15 45.79 -60.40 -17.36
C GLY A 15 45.24 -59.30 -18.26
N LEU A 16 45.01 -59.61 -19.55
CA LEU A 16 44.41 -58.68 -20.51
C LEU A 16 42.95 -58.33 -20.16
N LEU A 17 42.16 -59.33 -19.77
CA LEU A 17 40.77 -59.14 -19.31
C LEU A 17 40.70 -58.27 -18.05
N ALA A 18 41.57 -58.53 -17.08
CA ALA A 18 41.65 -57.75 -15.85
C ALA A 18 42.06 -56.29 -16.12
N TRP A 19 43.04 -56.08 -17.01
CA TRP A 19 43.46 -54.74 -17.40
C TRP A 19 42.34 -53.99 -18.14
N HIS A 20 41.64 -54.64 -19.06
CA HIS A 20 40.52 -54.05 -19.78
C HIS A 20 39.38 -53.68 -18.82
N ALA A 21 38.99 -54.60 -17.93
CA ALA A 21 37.97 -54.32 -16.92
C ALA A 21 38.37 -53.19 -15.96
N HIS A 22 39.66 -53.09 -15.60
CA HIS A 22 40.17 -52.01 -14.76
C HIS A 22 40.13 -50.65 -15.47
N SER A 23 40.46 -50.61 -16.77
CA SER A 23 40.39 -49.39 -17.57
C SER A 23 38.96 -48.86 -17.70
N LEU A 24 37.99 -49.73 -18.00
CA LEU A 24 36.57 -49.36 -18.09
C LEU A 24 36.02 -48.86 -16.75
N LYS A 25 36.41 -49.47 -15.63
CA LYS A 25 36.02 -49.02 -14.29
C LYS A 25 36.54 -47.61 -13.99
N LYS A 26 37.79 -47.32 -14.35
CA LYS A 26 38.41 -46.01 -14.11
C LYS A 26 37.68 -44.89 -14.88
N GLU A 27 37.27 -45.16 -16.12
CA GLU A 27 36.48 -44.21 -16.92
C GLU A 27 35.10 -43.97 -16.32
N LEU A 28 34.42 -45.03 -15.87
CA LEU A 28 33.11 -44.92 -15.23
C LEU A 28 33.17 -44.16 -13.90
N ASP A 29 34.18 -44.43 -13.07
CA ASP A 29 34.38 -43.71 -11.81
C ASP A 29 34.63 -42.22 -12.04
N SER A 30 35.43 -41.88 -13.07
CA SER A 30 35.70 -40.49 -13.44
C SER A 30 34.42 -39.77 -13.90
N ALA A 31 33.64 -40.40 -14.78
CA ALA A 31 32.35 -39.87 -15.23
C ALA A 31 31.35 -39.71 -14.07
N LYS A 32 31.34 -40.65 -13.12
CA LYS A 32 30.48 -40.57 -11.92
C LYS A 32 30.88 -39.43 -11.00
N THR A 33 32.18 -39.20 -10.81
CA THR A 33 32.67 -38.04 -10.04
C THR A 33 32.26 -36.74 -10.72
N GLU A 34 32.41 -36.63 -12.04
CA GLU A 34 32.01 -35.44 -12.79
C GLU A 34 30.50 -35.16 -12.66
N ILE A 35 29.66 -36.17 -12.87
CA ILE A 35 28.20 -36.05 -12.68
C ILE A 35 27.86 -35.63 -11.24
N SER A 36 28.53 -36.20 -10.24
CA SER A 36 28.31 -35.84 -8.84
C SER A 36 28.68 -34.38 -8.57
N THR A 37 29.77 -33.87 -9.14
CA THR A 37 30.17 -32.47 -8.98
C THR A 37 29.20 -31.52 -9.69
N LEU A 38 28.72 -31.90 -10.87
CA LEU A 38 27.76 -31.10 -11.61
C LEU A 38 26.40 -31.07 -10.91
N SER A 39 25.96 -32.21 -10.35
CA SER A 39 24.75 -32.31 -9.54
C SER A 39 24.84 -31.43 -8.28
N ALA A 40 25.95 -31.48 -7.56
CA ALA A 40 26.17 -30.62 -6.39
C ALA A 40 26.20 -29.13 -6.77
N GLY A 41 26.77 -28.80 -7.93
CA GLY A 41 26.76 -27.45 -8.49
C GLY A 41 25.35 -26.97 -8.86
N ILE A 42 24.51 -27.85 -9.42
CA ILE A 42 23.11 -27.55 -9.74
C ILE A 42 22.30 -27.35 -8.46
N GLU A 43 22.43 -28.23 -7.48
CA GLU A 43 21.73 -28.11 -6.19
C GLU A 43 22.10 -26.80 -5.46
N SER A 44 23.38 -26.43 -5.47
CA SER A 44 23.84 -25.15 -4.92
C SER A 44 23.19 -23.96 -5.64
N ARG A 45 23.14 -23.98 -6.98
CA ARG A 45 22.48 -22.93 -7.77
C ARG A 45 20.98 -22.87 -7.50
N ASP A 46 20.32 -24.01 -7.37
CA ASP A 46 18.89 -24.08 -7.07
C ASP A 46 18.57 -23.50 -5.69
N ASN A 47 19.41 -23.76 -4.68
CA ASN A 47 19.30 -23.12 -3.37
C ASN A 47 19.48 -21.60 -3.45
N VAL A 48 20.44 -21.11 -4.24
CA VAL A 48 20.62 -19.67 -4.46
C VAL A 48 19.41 -19.06 -5.16
N ILE A 49 18.88 -19.71 -6.20
CA ILE A 49 17.70 -19.24 -6.93
C ILE A 49 16.48 -19.18 -6.01
N THR A 50 16.24 -20.22 -5.21
CA THR A 50 15.12 -20.24 -4.26
C THR A 50 15.25 -19.14 -3.21
N ARG A 51 16.45 -18.92 -2.66
CA ARG A 51 16.70 -17.80 -1.73
C ARG A 51 16.46 -16.44 -2.38
N LEU A 52 16.98 -16.21 -3.59
CA LEU A 52 16.77 -14.96 -4.31
C LEU A 52 15.29 -14.73 -4.64
N GLN A 53 14.56 -15.80 -4.96
CA GLN A 53 13.12 -15.71 -5.22
C GLN A 53 12.34 -15.36 -3.96
N ASP A 54 12.70 -15.94 -2.81
CA ASP A 54 12.07 -15.62 -1.53
C ASP A 54 12.39 -14.19 -1.09
N GLU A 55 13.64 -13.74 -1.25
CA GLU A 55 14.04 -12.36 -0.96
C GLU A 55 13.28 -11.36 -1.87
N ALA A 56 13.18 -11.64 -3.17
CA ALA A 56 12.42 -10.81 -4.09
C ALA A 56 10.92 -10.75 -3.75
N ARG A 57 10.32 -11.87 -3.28
CA ARG A 57 8.94 -11.90 -2.79
C ARG A 57 8.76 -11.05 -1.55
N GLN A 58 9.65 -11.20 -0.57
CA GLN A 58 9.62 -10.39 0.66
C GLN A 58 9.81 -8.90 0.35
N GLN A 59 10.73 -8.55 -0.54
CA GLN A 59 10.92 -7.18 -0.98
C GLN A 59 9.65 -6.62 -1.64
N ALA A 60 9.03 -7.37 -2.55
CA ALA A 60 7.80 -6.95 -3.21
C ALA A 60 6.65 -6.73 -2.21
N ASP A 61 6.53 -7.57 -1.19
CA ASP A 61 5.51 -7.42 -0.14
C ASP A 61 5.78 -6.20 0.74
N ASN A 62 7.04 -5.97 1.12
CA ASN A 62 7.45 -4.77 1.86
C ASN A 62 7.20 -3.49 1.07
N GLU A 63 7.52 -3.48 -0.23
CA GLU A 63 7.25 -2.35 -1.12
C GLU A 63 5.74 -2.08 -1.24
N ARG A 64 4.91 -3.12 -1.34
CA ARG A 64 3.45 -2.97 -1.35
C ARG A 64 2.95 -2.38 -0.03
N ALA A 65 3.40 -2.90 1.10
CA ALA A 65 3.02 -2.39 2.41
C ALA A 65 3.43 -0.92 2.60
N LEU A 66 4.63 -0.55 2.13
CA LEU A 66 5.12 0.82 2.16
C LEU A 66 4.28 1.75 1.27
N ARG A 67 3.95 1.32 0.04
CA ARG A 67 3.07 2.09 -0.86
C ARG A 67 1.68 2.27 -0.27
N GLN A 68 1.12 1.24 0.37
CA GLN A 68 -0.17 1.34 1.06
C GLN A 68 -0.11 2.35 2.22
N SER A 69 0.93 2.28 3.06
CA SER A 69 1.21 3.25 4.13
C SER A 69 1.28 4.69 3.61
N LEU A 70 2.07 4.93 2.55
CA LEU A 70 2.21 6.24 1.93
C LEU A 70 0.88 6.74 1.37
N SER A 71 0.14 5.88 0.67
CA SER A 71 -1.18 6.24 0.13
C SER A 71 -2.14 6.61 1.26
N HIS A 72 -2.20 5.84 2.33
CA HIS A 72 -3.05 6.13 3.49
C HIS A 72 -2.65 7.45 4.15
N ALA A 73 -1.35 7.66 4.42
CA ALA A 73 -0.85 8.91 4.98
C ALA A 73 -1.17 10.12 4.10
N SER A 74 -1.04 9.99 2.77
CA SER A 74 -1.36 11.06 1.82
C SER A 74 -2.85 11.41 1.85
N THR A 75 -3.74 10.40 1.83
CA THR A 75 -5.20 10.62 1.91
C THR A 75 -5.60 11.27 3.23
N LEU A 76 -5.00 10.85 4.34
CA LEU A 76 -5.23 11.45 5.65
C LEU A 76 -4.75 12.91 5.69
N SER A 77 -3.58 13.20 5.10
CA SER A 77 -3.04 14.55 5.01
C SER A 77 -3.98 15.47 4.21
N LEU A 78 -4.42 15.02 3.04
CA LEU A 78 -5.37 15.77 2.20
C LEU A 78 -6.70 16.01 2.93
N SER A 79 -7.22 14.98 3.61
CA SER A 79 -8.46 15.10 4.40
C SER A 79 -8.31 16.12 5.54
N ARG A 80 -7.17 16.14 6.22
CA ARG A 80 -6.86 17.13 7.27
C ARG A 80 -6.77 18.54 6.70
N GLU A 81 -6.10 18.72 5.58
CA GLU A 81 -5.97 20.02 4.92
C GLU A 81 -7.33 20.57 4.49
N GLN A 82 -8.15 19.74 3.83
CA GLN A 82 -9.53 20.10 3.48
C GLN A 82 -10.36 20.48 4.70
N LYS A 83 -10.21 19.74 5.81
CA LYS A 83 -10.91 20.05 7.06
C LYS A 83 -10.46 21.39 7.65
N ILE A 84 -9.15 21.68 7.63
CA ILE A 84 -8.61 22.96 8.10
C ILE A 84 -9.14 24.11 7.24
N GLN A 85 -9.12 23.98 5.91
CA GLN A 85 -9.64 24.99 4.99
C GLN A 85 -11.13 25.23 5.22
N ARG A 86 -11.92 24.17 5.40
CA ARG A 86 -13.34 24.27 5.72
C ARG A 86 -13.57 25.02 7.03
N LEU A 87 -12.88 24.65 8.10
CA LEU A 87 -12.99 25.31 9.40
C LEU A 87 -12.56 26.78 9.33
N LEU A 88 -11.51 27.10 8.57
CA LEU A 88 -11.05 28.46 8.36
C LEU A 88 -12.10 29.29 7.62
N ASN A 89 -12.71 28.73 6.58
CA ASN A 89 -13.77 29.38 5.81
C ASN A 89 -15.03 29.59 6.68
N GLU A 90 -15.48 28.57 7.41
CA GLU A 90 -16.61 28.68 8.35
C GLU A 90 -16.34 29.74 9.42
N ASN A 91 -15.13 29.77 9.98
CA ASN A 91 -14.75 30.79 10.96
C ASN A 91 -14.78 32.20 10.37
N LYS A 92 -14.26 32.39 9.14
CA LYS A 92 -14.35 33.67 8.43
C LYS A 92 -15.80 34.08 8.19
N VAL A 93 -16.64 33.19 7.70
CA VAL A 93 -18.08 33.46 7.45
C VAL A 93 -18.78 33.89 8.74
N LEU A 94 -18.53 33.20 9.85
CA LEU A 94 -19.10 33.57 11.15
C LEU A 94 -18.61 34.95 11.61
N ARG A 95 -17.32 35.24 11.47
CA ARG A 95 -16.75 36.56 11.81
C ARG A 95 -17.39 37.66 10.98
N ASP A 96 -17.49 37.46 9.66
CA ASP A 96 -18.09 38.43 8.74
C ASP A 96 -19.56 38.68 9.12
N TRP A 97 -20.32 37.62 9.45
CA TRP A 97 -21.70 37.72 9.93
C TRP A 97 -21.82 38.53 11.22
N PHE A 98 -20.97 38.29 12.21
CA PHE A 98 -20.95 39.06 13.46
C PHE A 98 -20.56 40.54 13.28
N THR A 99 -19.69 40.84 12.30
CA THR A 99 -19.30 42.23 12.00
C THR A 99 -20.31 42.97 11.13
N THR A 100 -21.21 42.26 10.46
CA THR A 100 -22.26 42.86 9.64
C THR A 100 -23.28 43.52 10.55
N ALA A 101 -23.59 44.80 10.32
CA ALA A 101 -24.59 45.52 11.11
C ALA A 101 -25.95 44.81 11.04
N LEU A 102 -26.62 44.67 12.19
CA LEU A 102 -27.93 44.03 12.25
C LEU A 102 -28.91 44.78 11.32
N PRO A 103 -29.73 44.06 10.53
CA PRO A 103 -30.77 44.70 9.73
C PRO A 103 -31.69 45.56 10.59
N ALA A 104 -32.10 46.71 10.07
CA ALA A 104 -32.94 47.67 10.78
C ALA A 104 -34.24 47.03 11.30
N ASP A 105 -34.77 46.03 10.58
CA ASP A 105 -35.97 45.29 10.95
C ASP A 105 -35.79 44.51 12.27
N VAL A 106 -34.63 43.90 12.48
CA VAL A 106 -34.30 43.16 13.71
C VAL A 106 -34.10 44.12 14.87
N ILE A 107 -33.45 45.27 14.62
CA ILE A 107 -33.25 46.33 15.63
C ILE A 107 -34.60 46.88 16.10
N ARG A 108 -35.53 47.13 15.16
CA ARG A 108 -36.88 47.64 15.43
C ARG A 108 -37.74 46.64 16.20
N LEU A 109 -37.57 45.33 15.95
CA LEU A 109 -38.24 44.28 16.71
C LEU A 109 -37.72 44.18 18.16
N HIS A 110 -36.41 44.36 18.35
CA HIS A 110 -35.78 44.32 19.67
C HIS A 110 -36.04 45.60 20.49
N GLN A 111 -36.34 46.71 19.83
CA GLN A 111 -36.89 47.92 20.46
C GLN A 111 -38.36 47.70 20.82
N ARG A 112 -38.60 46.81 21.79
CA ARG A 112 -39.94 46.54 22.31
C ARG A 112 -40.38 47.65 23.27
N PRO A 113 -41.50 48.35 23.04
CA PRO A 113 -42.13 49.20 24.04
C PRO A 113 -42.61 48.36 25.24
N ALA A 114 -42.55 48.91 26.45
CA ALA A 114 -43.18 48.26 27.60
C ALA A 114 -44.71 48.32 27.46
N PHE A 115 -45.38 47.16 27.37
CA PHE A 115 -46.84 47.08 27.27
C PHE A 115 -47.45 46.80 28.64
N ALA A 116 -48.48 47.56 29.01
CA ALA A 116 -49.20 47.38 30.28
C ALA A 116 -50.31 46.31 30.22
N ASN A 117 -50.77 45.92 29.02
CA ASN A 117 -51.87 45.00 28.79
C ASN A 117 -51.60 44.11 27.55
N PRO A 118 -51.93 42.80 27.58
CA PRO A 118 -51.90 41.91 26.41
C PRO A 118 -52.56 42.46 25.13
N ASN A 119 -53.64 43.24 25.24
CA ASN A 119 -54.34 43.77 24.06
C ASN A 119 -53.52 44.84 23.32
N ASP A 120 -52.72 45.63 24.05
CA ASP A 120 -51.83 46.64 23.44
C ASP A 120 -50.66 45.99 22.69
N TYR A 121 -50.23 44.82 23.13
CA TYR A 121 -49.22 44.02 22.43
C TYR A 121 -49.72 43.54 21.07
N LEU A 122 -50.95 42.99 21.01
CA LEU A 122 -51.54 42.50 19.77
C LEU A 122 -51.78 43.63 18.76
N ARG A 123 -52.19 44.82 19.25
CA ARG A 123 -52.37 46.00 18.40
C ARG A 123 -51.04 46.51 17.84
N TRP A 124 -50.00 46.63 18.66
CA TRP A 124 -48.66 47.03 18.20
C TRP A 124 -48.07 46.06 17.16
N LEU A 125 -48.28 44.75 17.34
CA LEU A 125 -47.84 43.74 16.38
C LEU A 125 -48.62 43.84 15.06
N SER A 126 -49.91 44.20 15.12
CA SER A 126 -50.77 44.33 13.94
C SER A 126 -50.53 45.64 13.15
N ASP A 127 -50.20 46.73 13.85
CA ASP A 127 -49.85 48.03 13.24
C ASP A 127 -48.41 48.05 12.69
N SER A 128 -47.57 47.11 13.13
CA SER A 128 -46.24 46.90 12.55
C SER A 128 -46.43 46.20 11.20
N GLU A 129 -46.64 46.99 10.14
CA GLU A 129 -46.84 46.52 8.77
C GLU A 129 -45.88 45.40 8.33
N GLN A 130 -46.38 44.58 7.38
CA GLN A 130 -45.71 43.42 6.79
C GLN A 130 -44.23 43.66 6.52
N LEU A 131 -43.38 42.94 7.25
CA LEU A 131 -41.94 42.90 7.04
C LEU A 131 -41.64 42.58 5.57
N PRO A 132 -40.77 43.33 4.88
CA PRO A 132 -40.33 42.97 3.54
C PRO A 132 -39.73 41.57 3.54
N ALA A 133 -40.04 40.76 2.52
CA ALA A 133 -39.51 39.42 2.41
C ALA A 133 -37.98 39.45 2.43
N ALA A 134 -37.37 38.70 3.34
CA ALA A 134 -35.92 38.63 3.49
C ALA A 134 -35.27 38.14 2.18
N GLY A 135 -34.66 39.06 1.43
CA GLY A 135 -33.93 38.71 0.20
C GLY A 135 -33.95 39.73 -0.94
N GLN A 136 -34.76 40.78 -0.91
CA GLN A 136 -34.74 41.77 -1.99
C GLN A 136 -33.63 42.80 -1.76
N GLN A 137 -32.44 42.46 -2.26
CA GLN A 137 -31.36 43.42 -2.45
C GLN A 137 -31.85 44.53 -3.40
N PRO A 138 -31.79 45.83 -3.03
CA PRO A 138 -32.15 46.89 -3.95
C PRO A 138 -31.05 46.96 -5.01
N GLY A 139 -31.39 46.52 -6.23
CA GLY A 139 -30.55 46.72 -7.41
C GLY A 139 -30.40 48.21 -7.68
N GLY A 140 -29.15 48.64 -7.86
CA GLY A 140 -28.82 49.85 -8.60
C GLY A 140 -28.90 49.61 -10.10
#